data_AF-A0A438EKX3-F1
#
_entry.id   AF-A0A438EKX3-F1
#
_cell.length_a   1.000
_cell.length_b   1.000
_cell.length_c   1.000
_cell.angle_alpha   90.00
_cell.angle_beta   90.00
_cell.angle_gamma   90.00
#
_symmetry.space_group_name_H-M   'P 1'
#
loop_
_entity.id
_entity.type
_entity.pdbx_description
1 polymer ?
#
loop_
_entity_poly.entity_id
_entity_poly.type
_entity_poly.pdbx_seq_one_letter_code
_entity_poly.pdbx_strand_id
1 'polypeptide(L)'
;MYLSGGTCVALIIMGGSTMKQFYLTVCGGAACSPNPPTTAEWYLIFTCAAVVLSQLPNLNSIAGVSLIGAITAVTYCTMIWIVSVAEGRVSGVSYNPVSSSSEIGRIFDVLNALGIIAFAFRGHNLILEIQATMPSDEKHPSHVPMWKGVKIPSDGGVLAALFQYHGQDTSQVILGLTSLFVIINAISAFQIYGMPTFDDIESKYTMRKKKPCPKWLRALIRALFGFGCYLMAVALPFVSKLTGLLGGFALPITLAYPCFLWLKTKKPKMYSPSWLINWGLGTSGMGLSVIVIVASIYVLIDTGIHVSFFNP
;
A
#
# COMPACT_ATOMS: atom_id res chain seq x y z
N MET A 1 -0.04 -6.61 -13.81
CA MET A 1 -1.49 -6.32 -13.93
C MET A 1 -2.29 -6.74 -12.69
N TYR A 2 -2.39 -8.03 -12.32
CA TYR A 2 -3.24 -8.48 -11.18
C TYR A 2 -2.91 -7.85 -9.82
N LEU A 3 -1.64 -7.58 -9.56
CA LEU A 3 -1.18 -6.99 -8.31
C LEU A 3 -1.55 -5.53 -8.11
N SER A 4 -1.40 -4.74 -9.17
CA SER A 4 -1.65 -3.29 -9.14
C SER A 4 -3.14 -3.01 -8.93
N GLY A 5 -4.03 -3.79 -9.57
CA GLY A 5 -5.48 -3.70 -9.35
C GLY A 5 -5.89 -3.97 -7.91
N GLY A 6 -5.35 -5.03 -7.29
CA GLY A 6 -5.61 -5.35 -5.88
C GLY A 6 -5.17 -4.24 -4.91
N THR A 7 -4.01 -3.63 -5.15
CA THR A 7 -3.53 -2.49 -4.37
C THR A 7 -4.42 -1.26 -4.56
N CYS A 8 -4.89 -0.98 -5.78
CA CYS A 8 -5.84 0.11 -6.04
C CYS A 8 -7.17 -0.08 -5.29
N VAL A 9 -7.69 -1.32 -5.25
CA VAL A 9 -8.88 -1.66 -4.46
C VAL A 9 -8.65 -1.41 -2.96
N ALA A 10 -7.52 -1.88 -2.42
CA ALA A 10 -7.16 -1.65 -1.02
C ALA A 10 -7.03 -0.16 -0.69
N LEU A 11 -6.45 0.65 -1.60
CA LEU A 11 -6.34 2.10 -1.44
C LEU A 11 -7.69 2.81 -1.45
N ILE A 12 -8.66 2.36 -2.26
CA ILE A 12 -10.03 2.88 -2.24
C ILE A 12 -10.70 2.59 -0.90
N ILE A 13 -10.57 1.35 -0.39
CA ILE A 13 -11.14 0.94 0.90
C ILE A 13 -10.53 1.76 2.04
N MET A 14 -9.19 1.85 2.09
CA MET A 14 -8.49 2.62 3.11
C MET A 14 -8.83 4.11 3.00
N GLY A 15 -8.65 4.71 1.83
CA GLY A 15 -8.87 6.14 1.61
C GLY A 15 -10.31 6.58 1.88
N GLY A 16 -11.29 5.81 1.39
CA GLY A 16 -12.71 6.10 1.64
C GLY A 16 -13.12 5.88 3.10
N SER A 17 -12.56 4.86 3.78
CA SER A 17 -12.78 4.67 5.23
C SER A 17 -12.17 5.82 6.03
N THR A 18 -10.98 6.29 5.66
CA THR A 18 -10.35 7.45 6.29
C THR A 18 -11.11 8.75 6.02
N MET A 19 -11.69 8.94 4.83
CA MET A 19 -12.59 10.07 4.54
C MET A 19 -13.82 10.08 5.46
N LYS A 20 -14.45 8.91 5.67
CA LYS A 20 -15.55 8.75 6.62
C LYS A 20 -15.12 9.11 8.06
N GLN A 21 -13.96 8.62 8.51
CA GLN A 21 -13.41 8.93 9.85
C GLN A 21 -13.07 10.41 10.01
N PHE A 22 -12.47 11.02 8.98
CA PHE A 22 -12.18 12.45 8.95
C PHE A 22 -13.47 13.27 9.12
N TYR A 23 -14.50 12.95 8.33
CA TYR A 23 -15.80 13.60 8.43
C TYR A 23 -16.38 13.50 9.85
N LEU A 24 -16.38 12.30 10.45
CA LEU A 24 -16.87 12.11 11.82
C LEU A 24 -16.06 12.89 12.87
N THR A 25 -14.75 12.98 12.68
CA THR A 25 -13.83 13.69 13.59
C THR A 25 -14.03 15.21 13.53
N VAL A 26 -14.17 15.77 12.32
CA VAL A 26 -14.40 17.21 12.12
C VAL A 26 -15.80 17.63 12.57
N CYS A 27 -16.78 16.73 12.45
CA CYS A 27 -18.19 17.01 12.72
C CYS A 27 -18.64 16.77 14.17
N GLY A 28 -17.74 16.35 15.07
CA GLY A 28 -18.05 16.23 16.51
C GLY A 28 -19.19 15.25 16.83
N GLY A 29 -19.35 14.17 16.06
CA GLY A 29 -20.21 13.03 16.41
C GLY A 29 -21.72 13.19 16.28
N ALA A 30 -22.30 14.40 16.13
CA ALA A 30 -23.77 14.54 16.09
C ALA A 30 -24.37 15.67 15.21
N ALA A 31 -23.57 16.61 14.67
CA ALA A 31 -24.14 17.89 14.20
C ALA A 31 -24.12 18.18 12.67
N CYS A 32 -23.55 17.32 11.82
CA CYS A 32 -23.26 17.74 10.42
C CYS A 32 -24.33 17.41 9.36
N SER A 33 -25.19 16.40 9.54
CA SER A 33 -26.32 16.14 8.62
C SER A 33 -27.25 15.06 9.19
N PRO A 34 -28.59 15.16 9.02
CA PRO A 34 -29.54 14.13 9.44
C PRO A 34 -29.34 12.78 8.73
N ASN A 35 -28.72 12.74 7.54
CA ASN A 35 -28.41 11.52 6.80
C ASN A 35 -26.92 11.52 6.40
N PRO A 36 -26.02 10.89 7.18
CA PRO A 36 -24.62 10.75 6.80
C PRO A 36 -24.45 9.80 5.61
N PRO A 37 -23.45 10.04 4.72
CA PRO A 37 -23.22 9.16 3.58
C PRO A 37 -22.81 7.76 4.02
N THR A 38 -23.25 6.76 3.26
CA THR A 38 -22.90 5.35 3.48
C THR A 38 -21.42 5.09 3.16
N THR A 39 -20.87 3.98 3.67
CA THR A 39 -19.47 3.60 3.40
C THR A 39 -19.19 3.48 1.90
N ALA A 40 -20.14 2.95 1.13
CA ALA A 40 -20.06 2.84 -0.33
C ALA A 40 -20.03 4.21 -1.04
N GLU A 41 -20.75 5.20 -0.53
CA GLU A 41 -20.73 6.57 -1.06
C GLU A 41 -19.38 7.24 -0.79
N TRP A 42 -18.78 7.02 0.37
CA TRP A 42 -17.42 7.50 0.65
C TRP A 42 -16.37 6.87 -0.27
N TYR A 43 -16.51 5.56 -0.58
CA TYR A 43 -15.64 4.88 -1.55
C TYR A 43 -15.82 5.46 -2.96
N LEU A 44 -17.04 5.87 -3.32
CA LEU A 44 -17.34 6.50 -4.60
C LEU A 44 -16.71 7.89 -4.68
N ILE A 45 -16.86 8.73 -3.64
CA ILE A 45 -16.25 10.06 -3.56
C ILE A 45 -14.73 9.97 -3.73
N PHE A 46 -14.09 9.05 -3.00
CA PHE A 46 -12.64 8.82 -3.13
C PHE A 46 -12.27 8.40 -4.56
N THR A 47 -13.03 7.48 -5.16
CA THR A 47 -12.77 6.97 -6.51
C THR A 47 -12.94 8.08 -7.55
N CYS A 48 -13.96 8.93 -7.44
CA CYS A 48 -14.15 10.08 -8.32
C CYS A 48 -12.95 11.03 -8.26
N ALA A 49 -12.46 11.37 -7.05
CA ALA A 49 -11.26 12.19 -6.89
C ALA A 49 -10.02 11.53 -7.51
N ALA A 50 -9.83 10.22 -7.28
CA ALA A 50 -8.72 9.47 -7.84
C ALA A 50 -8.77 9.37 -9.37
N VAL A 51 -9.96 9.16 -9.96
CA VAL A 51 -10.16 9.09 -11.41
C VAL A 51 -9.92 10.45 -12.07
N VAL A 52 -10.38 11.55 -11.45
CA VAL A 52 -10.11 12.91 -11.95
C VAL A 52 -8.61 13.18 -11.99
N LEU A 53 -7.89 12.86 -10.92
CA LEU A 53 -6.42 13.02 -10.88
C LEU A 53 -5.70 12.08 -11.83
N SER A 54 -6.23 10.89 -12.11
CA SER A 54 -5.66 9.96 -13.10
C SER A 54 -5.75 10.46 -14.55
N GLN A 55 -6.56 11.50 -14.81
CA GLN A 55 -6.61 12.13 -16.13
C GLN A 55 -5.36 12.97 -16.44
N LEU A 56 -4.52 13.26 -15.43
CA LEU A 56 -3.26 13.99 -15.63
C LEU A 56 -2.35 13.20 -16.60
N PRO A 57 -2.00 13.76 -17.77
CA PRO A 57 -1.44 12.98 -18.87
C PRO A 57 0.09 12.81 -18.82
N ASN A 58 0.80 13.46 -17.88
CA ASN A 58 2.25 13.63 -17.95
C ASN A 58 2.98 13.04 -16.72
N LEU A 59 4.04 12.26 -16.96
CA LEU A 59 4.90 11.67 -15.92
C LEU A 59 5.51 12.72 -14.99
N ASN A 60 5.82 13.91 -15.50
CA ASN A 60 6.30 15.04 -14.68
C ASN A 60 5.25 15.51 -13.66
N SER A 61 3.97 15.42 -14.02
CA SER A 61 2.87 15.73 -13.10
C SER A 61 2.71 14.64 -12.04
N ILE A 62 2.93 13.38 -12.41
CA ILE A 62 2.87 12.23 -11.48
C ILE A 62 4.05 12.27 -10.50
N ALA A 63 5.24 12.68 -10.94
CA ALA A 63 6.38 12.90 -10.05
C ALA A 63 6.06 13.95 -8.96
N GLY A 64 5.39 15.05 -9.33
CA GLY A 64 4.90 16.04 -8.36
C GLY A 64 3.87 15.47 -7.39
N VAL A 65 2.90 14.70 -7.88
CA VAL A 65 1.91 14.01 -7.03
C VAL A 65 2.58 13.00 -6.09
N SER A 66 3.58 12.26 -6.58
CA SER A 66 4.37 11.34 -5.75
C SER A 66 5.18 12.06 -4.68
N LEU A 67 5.71 13.26 -4.96
CA LEU A 67 6.41 14.08 -3.97
C LEU A 67 5.46 14.54 -2.86
N ILE A 68 4.26 15.01 -3.22
CA ILE A 68 3.22 15.38 -2.26
C ILE A 68 2.82 14.16 -1.41
N GLY A 69 2.62 13.00 -2.04
CA GLY A 69 2.37 11.74 -1.34
C GLY A 69 3.48 11.39 -0.35
N ALA A 70 4.75 11.50 -0.74
CA ALA A 70 5.88 11.22 0.14
C ALA A 70 5.96 12.20 1.34
N ILE A 71 5.77 13.50 1.10
CA ILE A 71 5.76 14.52 2.17
C ILE A 71 4.64 14.21 3.16
N THR A 72 3.42 14.03 2.66
CA THR A 72 2.26 13.72 3.52
C THR A 72 2.45 12.41 4.28
N ALA A 73 3.06 11.39 3.66
CA ALA A 73 3.41 10.13 4.31
C ALA A 73 4.36 10.30 5.49
N VAL A 74 5.45 11.04 5.30
CA VAL A 74 6.40 11.35 6.38
C VAL A 74 5.70 12.15 7.47
N THR A 75 4.94 13.19 7.10
CA THR A 75 4.26 14.06 8.08
C THR A 75 3.27 13.29 8.95
N TYR A 76 2.35 12.49 8.39
CA TYR A 76 1.38 11.77 9.22
C TYR A 76 2.06 10.67 10.05
N CYS A 77 3.10 10.00 9.55
CA CYS A 77 3.84 9.00 10.32
C CYS A 77 4.53 9.65 11.53
N THR A 78 5.16 10.81 11.32
CA THR A 78 5.78 11.59 12.39
C THR A 78 4.74 12.09 13.40
N MET A 79 3.57 12.57 12.94
CA MET A 79 2.48 12.98 13.84
C MET A 79 1.98 11.83 14.71
N ILE A 80 1.70 10.65 14.13
CA ILE A 80 1.24 9.47 14.88
C ILE A 80 2.26 9.09 15.95
N TRP A 81 3.55 9.09 15.60
CA TRP A 81 4.62 8.75 16.52
C TRP A 81 4.75 9.77 17.66
N ILE A 82 4.75 11.07 17.34
CA ILE A 82 4.83 12.15 18.33
C ILE A 82 3.64 12.09 19.29
N VAL A 83 2.41 11.97 18.78
CA VAL A 83 1.20 11.87 19.61
C VAL A 83 1.26 10.66 20.54
N SER A 84 1.73 9.51 20.03
CA SER A 84 1.87 8.29 20.83
C SER A 84 2.86 8.42 21.99
N VAL A 85 3.92 9.22 21.80
CA VAL A 85 4.93 9.49 22.85
C VAL A 85 4.45 10.58 23.81
N ALA A 86 3.80 11.62 23.30
CA ALA A 86 3.41 12.79 24.07
C ALA A 86 2.21 12.54 25.00
N GLU A 87 1.16 11.84 24.52
CA GLU A 87 -0.05 11.55 25.31
C GLU A 87 0.13 10.38 26.28
N GLY A 88 1.12 9.53 26.03
CA GLY A 88 1.34 8.32 26.83
C GLY A 88 0.15 7.35 26.76
N ARG A 89 -0.11 6.63 27.87
CA ARG A 89 -1.20 5.64 27.94
C ARG A 89 -2.51 6.32 28.31
N VAL A 90 -3.45 6.35 27.37
CA VAL A 90 -4.82 6.82 27.58
C VAL A 90 -5.53 5.86 28.55
N SER A 91 -6.12 6.41 29.61
CA SER A 91 -6.85 5.63 30.61
C SER A 91 -8.18 5.12 30.03
N GLY A 92 -8.54 3.87 30.33
CA GLY A 92 -9.79 3.25 29.86
C GLY A 92 -9.70 2.52 28.51
N VAL A 93 -8.53 2.46 27.86
CA VAL A 93 -8.30 1.67 26.64
C VAL A 93 -7.44 0.44 26.97
N SER A 94 -7.87 -0.74 26.52
CA SER A 94 -7.08 -1.97 26.65
C SER A 94 -5.96 -1.99 25.63
N TYR A 95 -4.71 -1.98 26.10
CA TYR A 95 -3.50 -2.16 25.29
C TYR A 95 -3.11 -3.64 25.12
N ASN A 96 -3.88 -4.56 25.71
CA ASN A 96 -3.63 -5.98 25.50
C ASN A 96 -3.89 -6.32 24.03
N PRO A 97 -3.01 -7.09 23.38
CA PRO A 97 -3.23 -7.51 22.01
C PRO A 97 -4.57 -8.25 21.93
N VAL A 98 -5.36 -7.95 20.90
CA VAL A 98 -6.55 -8.72 20.54
C VAL A 98 -6.05 -10.03 19.95
N SER A 99 -5.50 -10.89 20.80
CA SER A 99 -4.94 -12.17 20.40
C SER A 99 -5.93 -13.28 20.70
N SER A 100 -5.94 -14.26 19.81
CA SER A 100 -6.60 -15.55 20.01
C SER A 100 -6.32 -16.10 21.41
N SER A 101 -7.32 -16.68 22.09
CA SER A 101 -7.17 -17.25 23.45
C SER A 101 -6.24 -18.47 23.48
N SER A 102 -5.96 -19.07 22.32
CA SER A 102 -5.06 -20.23 22.15
C SER A 102 -3.63 -19.81 21.78
N GLU A 103 -2.64 -20.52 22.31
CA GLU A 103 -1.21 -20.32 21.98
C GLU A 103 -0.93 -20.47 20.48
N ILE A 104 -1.62 -21.40 19.82
CA ILE A 104 -1.51 -21.62 18.38
C ILE A 104 -2.02 -20.41 17.59
N GLY A 105 -3.13 -19.81 18.06
CA GLY A 105 -3.67 -18.61 17.44
C GLY A 105 -2.73 -17.41 17.56
N ARG A 106 -2.03 -17.25 18.69
CA ARG A 106 -0.98 -16.23 18.85
C ARG A 106 0.16 -16.37 17.83
N ILE A 107 0.60 -17.59 17.54
CA ILE A 107 1.63 -17.84 16.52
C ILE A 107 1.11 -17.46 15.14
N PHE A 108 -0.13 -17.82 14.82
CA PHE A 108 -0.73 -17.46 13.54
C PHE A 108 -1.00 -15.96 13.39
N ASP A 109 -1.33 -15.27 14.47
CA ASP A 109 -1.45 -13.80 14.50
C ASP A 109 -0.11 -13.13 14.15
N VAL A 110 1.01 -13.63 14.70
CA VAL A 110 2.36 -13.13 14.37
C VAL A 110 2.72 -13.40 12.91
N LEU A 111 2.45 -14.61 12.41
CA LEU A 111 2.70 -14.98 11.01
C LEU A 111 1.84 -14.16 10.04
N ASN A 112 0.58 -13.89 10.39
CA ASN A 112 -0.30 -13.02 9.63
C ASN A 112 0.23 -11.57 9.60
N ALA A 113 0.75 -11.07 10.73
CA ALA A 113 1.41 -9.77 10.78
C ALA A 113 2.65 -9.70 9.88
N LEU A 114 3.47 -10.76 9.81
CA LEU A 114 4.57 -10.85 8.85
C LEU A 114 4.07 -10.78 7.40
N GLY A 115 2.92 -11.39 7.09
CA GLY A 115 2.26 -11.24 5.80
C GLY A 115 1.86 -9.80 5.50
N ILE A 116 1.27 -9.09 6.45
CA ILE A 116 0.91 -7.67 6.30
C ILE A 116 2.16 -6.81 6.05
N ILE A 117 3.25 -7.05 6.78
CA ILE A 117 4.53 -6.36 6.56
C ILE A 117 5.07 -6.66 5.16
N ALA A 118 5.06 -7.93 4.73
CA ALA A 118 5.50 -8.31 3.39
C ALA A 118 4.66 -7.66 2.28
N PHE A 119 3.36 -7.49 2.52
CA PHE A 119 2.46 -6.74 1.63
C PHE A 119 2.81 -5.24 1.58
N ALA A 120 3.20 -4.63 2.71
CA ALA A 120 3.61 -3.22 2.74
C ALA A 120 4.90 -2.98 1.93
N PHE A 121 5.86 -3.91 1.95
CA PHE A 121 7.11 -3.83 1.18
C PHE A 121 6.99 -4.26 -0.30
N ARG A 122 5.77 -4.28 -0.84
CA ARG A 122 5.48 -4.78 -2.20
C ARG A 122 5.78 -3.78 -3.34
N GLY A 123 6.72 -2.86 -3.14
CA GLY A 123 7.10 -1.84 -4.13
C GLY A 123 7.85 -2.36 -5.37
N HIS A 124 8.31 -3.62 -5.35
CA HIS A 124 9.12 -4.22 -6.43
C HIS A 124 8.42 -4.31 -7.80
N ASN A 125 7.09 -4.22 -7.85
CA ASN A 125 6.36 -4.20 -9.12
C ASN A 125 6.50 -2.87 -9.88
N LEU A 126 6.88 -1.82 -9.16
CA LEU A 126 7.15 -0.49 -9.72
C LEU A 126 8.65 -0.27 -9.93
N ILE A 127 9.52 -1.16 -9.42
CA ILE A 127 10.97 -0.96 -9.49
C ILE A 127 11.47 -0.81 -10.92
N LEU A 128 11.02 -1.66 -11.84
CA LEU A 128 11.48 -1.60 -13.23
C LEU A 128 11.01 -0.32 -13.94
N GLU A 129 9.81 0.18 -13.61
CA GLU A 129 9.28 1.43 -14.15
C GLU A 129 10.01 2.65 -13.57
N ILE A 130 10.24 2.66 -12.26
CA ILE A 130 11.04 3.68 -11.59
C ILE A 130 12.46 3.69 -12.18
N GLN A 131 13.08 2.53 -12.36
CA GLN A 131 14.39 2.38 -13.01
C GLN A 131 14.41 2.92 -14.43
N ALA A 132 13.36 2.68 -15.22
CA ALA A 132 13.26 3.18 -16.59
C ALA A 132 13.14 4.71 -16.67
N THR A 133 12.65 5.36 -15.61
CA THR A 133 12.55 6.83 -15.54
C THR A 133 13.79 7.53 -14.97
N MET A 134 14.71 6.78 -14.36
CA MET A 134 15.95 7.34 -13.80
C MET A 134 17.06 7.39 -14.86
N PRO A 135 17.83 8.49 -14.94
CA PRO A 135 19.03 8.52 -15.76
C PRO A 135 20.03 7.48 -15.23
N SER A 136 20.39 6.50 -16.05
CA SER A 136 21.31 5.42 -15.69
C SER A 136 22.34 5.25 -16.80
N ASP A 137 23.61 5.29 -16.42
CA ASP A 137 24.77 5.03 -17.29
C ASP A 137 25.63 3.91 -16.68
N GLU A 138 26.53 3.29 -17.46
CA GLU A 138 27.45 2.26 -16.94
C GLU A 138 28.29 2.76 -15.74
N LYS A 139 28.59 4.06 -15.69
CA LYS A 139 29.32 4.70 -14.58
C LYS A 139 28.43 5.02 -13.37
N HIS A 140 27.13 5.21 -13.57
CA HIS A 140 26.16 5.61 -12.53
C HIS A 140 24.94 4.69 -12.57
N PRO A 141 25.03 3.49 -11.97
CA PRO A 141 23.97 2.50 -12.07
C PRO A 141 22.77 2.85 -11.17
N SER A 142 21.56 2.64 -11.70
CA SER A 142 20.29 2.93 -11.03
C SER A 142 20.06 2.20 -9.69
N HIS A 143 20.79 1.13 -9.39
CA HIS A 143 20.68 0.42 -8.10
C HIS A 143 21.14 1.27 -6.90
N VAL A 144 22.06 2.23 -7.09
CA VAL A 144 22.58 3.09 -6.02
C VAL A 144 21.50 4.03 -5.45
N PRO A 145 20.83 4.87 -6.26
CA PRO A 145 19.73 5.72 -5.76
C PRO A 145 18.57 4.88 -5.22
N MET A 146 18.27 3.72 -5.83
CA MET A 146 17.26 2.81 -5.30
C MET A 146 17.59 2.27 -3.91
N TRP A 147 18.85 1.90 -3.67
CA TRP A 147 19.27 1.41 -2.36
C TRP A 147 19.24 2.52 -1.31
N LYS A 148 19.53 3.76 -1.70
CA LYS A 148 19.32 4.93 -0.84
C LYS A 148 17.85 5.17 -0.51
N GLY A 149 16.92 4.86 -1.42
CA GLY A 149 15.47 4.95 -1.16
C GLY A 149 14.96 3.86 -0.19
N VAL A 150 15.59 2.69 -0.18
CA VAL A 150 15.25 1.58 0.74
C VAL A 150 15.93 1.75 2.11
N LYS A 151 17.16 2.29 2.12
CA LYS A 151 17.87 2.61 3.35
C LYS A 151 17.23 3.83 3.99
N ILE A 152 16.59 3.63 5.14
CA ILE A 152 16.28 4.72 6.06
C ILE A 152 17.60 5.49 6.30
N PRO A 153 17.66 6.82 6.09
CA PRO A 153 18.89 7.58 6.26
C PRO A 153 19.51 7.32 7.62
N SER A 154 20.78 6.90 7.64
CA SER A 154 21.57 6.67 8.85
C SER A 154 21.74 7.92 9.70
N ASP A 155 21.63 9.10 9.08
CA ASP A 155 21.68 10.40 9.76
C ASP A 155 20.30 10.89 10.21
N GLY A 156 19.44 9.96 10.62
CA GLY A 156 18.28 10.25 11.45
C GLY A 156 17.39 11.40 10.97
N GLY A 157 17.17 11.61 9.67
CA GLY A 157 16.35 12.76 9.21
C GLY A 157 14.93 12.78 9.80
N VAL A 158 14.38 11.60 10.09
CA VAL A 158 13.12 11.45 10.83
C VAL A 158 13.33 11.64 12.34
N LEU A 159 14.48 11.21 12.90
CA LEU A 159 14.90 11.32 14.30
C LEU A 159 15.45 12.71 14.72
N ALA A 160 15.88 13.55 13.78
CA ALA A 160 16.45 14.89 14.02
C ALA A 160 15.36 15.98 13.92
N ALA A 161 14.38 15.82 13.03
CA ALA A 161 13.14 16.61 13.07
C ALA A 161 12.30 16.33 14.35
N LEU A 162 12.52 15.16 14.93
CA LEU A 162 11.92 14.61 16.15
C LEU A 162 12.31 15.36 17.44
N PHE A 163 13.44 16.07 17.45
CA PHE A 163 13.93 16.81 18.62
C PHE A 163 13.47 18.26 18.68
N GLN A 164 12.86 18.78 17.61
CA GLN A 164 12.63 20.22 17.45
C GLN A 164 11.20 20.70 17.71
N TYR A 165 10.27 19.83 18.12
CA TYR A 165 8.88 20.25 18.31
C TYR A 165 8.27 19.68 19.59
N HIS A 166 8.09 20.55 20.58
CA HIS A 166 7.28 20.35 21.77
C HIS A 166 5.93 21.07 21.59
N GLY A 167 4.83 20.43 21.98
CA GLY A 167 3.51 21.07 22.07
C GLY A 167 2.42 20.11 22.56
N GLN A 168 1.64 20.57 23.55
CA GLN A 168 0.66 19.86 24.39
C GLN A 168 -0.65 19.43 23.72
N ASP A 169 -1.41 18.61 24.46
CA ASP A 169 -2.84 18.27 24.38
C ASP A 169 -3.41 17.99 22.99
N THR A 170 -3.64 16.71 22.71
CA THR A 170 -4.11 16.20 21.41
C THR A 170 -5.54 16.64 21.12
N SER A 171 -5.65 17.76 20.41
CA SER A 171 -6.91 18.30 19.90
C SER A 171 -7.48 17.47 18.73
N GLN A 172 -8.80 17.51 18.55
CA GLN A 172 -9.50 16.94 17.38
C GLN A 172 -8.92 17.43 16.03
N VAL A 173 -8.23 18.58 16.04
CA VAL A 173 -7.54 19.16 14.88
C VAL A 173 -6.37 18.29 14.42
N ILE A 174 -5.60 17.68 15.33
CA ILE A 174 -4.46 16.82 14.99
C ILE A 174 -4.94 15.52 14.32
N LEU A 175 -5.99 14.91 14.86
CA LEU A 175 -6.62 13.72 14.28
C LEU A 175 -7.23 14.01 12.90
N GLY A 176 -7.87 15.19 12.75
CA GLY A 176 -8.38 15.67 11.47
C GLY A 176 -7.26 15.87 10.44
N LEU A 177 -6.19 16.57 10.80
CA LEU A 177 -5.02 16.81 9.93
C LEU A 177 -4.32 15.51 9.53
N THR A 178 -4.12 14.59 10.48
CA THR A 178 -3.52 13.28 10.22
C THR A 178 -4.36 12.49 9.22
N SER A 179 -5.68 12.48 9.40
CA SER A 179 -6.61 11.80 8.48
C SER A 179 -6.60 12.45 7.09
N LEU A 180 -6.52 13.78 7.00
CA LEU A 180 -6.39 14.50 5.73
C LEU A 180 -5.11 14.13 4.99
N PHE A 181 -3.97 14.05 5.68
CA PHE A 181 -2.70 13.62 5.07
C PHE A 181 -2.73 12.18 4.61
N VAL A 182 -3.37 11.27 5.36
CA VAL A 182 -3.57 9.88 4.92
C VAL A 182 -4.42 9.83 3.65
N ILE A 183 -5.47 10.66 3.54
CA ILE A 183 -6.30 10.74 2.32
C ILE A 183 -5.47 11.23 1.11
N ILE A 184 -4.68 12.29 1.28
CA ILE A 184 -3.82 12.82 0.20
C ILE A 184 -2.77 11.79 -0.23
N ASN A 185 -2.14 11.11 0.73
CA ASN A 185 -1.20 10.03 0.45
C ASN A 185 -1.89 8.87 -0.30
N ALA A 186 -3.08 8.44 0.13
CA ALA A 186 -3.82 7.35 -0.51
C ALA A 186 -4.21 7.70 -1.96
N ILE A 187 -4.66 8.92 -2.21
CA ILE A 187 -4.96 9.43 -3.56
C ILE A 187 -3.68 9.44 -4.43
N SER A 188 -2.56 9.89 -3.87
CA SER A 188 -1.28 9.94 -4.56
C SER A 188 -0.75 8.53 -4.89
N ALA A 189 -0.82 7.61 -3.92
CA ALA A 189 -0.46 6.22 -4.09
C ALA A 189 -1.32 5.54 -5.18
N PHE A 190 -2.62 5.85 -5.26
CA PHE A 190 -3.49 5.30 -6.31
C PHE A 190 -2.97 5.65 -7.71
N GLN A 191 -2.43 6.87 -7.91
CA GLN A 191 -1.87 7.27 -9.20
C GLN A 191 -0.59 6.48 -9.53
N ILE A 192 0.28 6.29 -8.55
CA ILE A 192 1.55 5.56 -8.71
C ILE A 192 1.28 4.09 -9.03
N TYR A 193 0.43 3.43 -8.25
CA TYR A 193 0.12 2.02 -8.44
C TYR A 193 -0.78 1.76 -9.66
N GLY A 194 -1.61 2.71 -10.06
CA GLY A 194 -2.49 2.60 -11.24
C GLY A 194 -1.75 2.72 -12.57
N MET A 195 -0.68 3.53 -12.63
CA MET A 195 0.07 3.82 -13.86
C MET A 195 0.55 2.57 -14.63
N PRO A 196 1.18 1.55 -13.99
CA PRO A 196 1.54 0.29 -14.65
C PRO A 196 0.40 -0.36 -15.43
N THR A 197 -0.80 -0.35 -14.83
CA THR A 197 -1.97 -1.01 -15.43
C THR A 197 -2.52 -0.18 -16.58
N PHE A 198 -2.48 1.15 -16.48
CA PHE A 198 -2.84 2.04 -17.58
C PHE A 198 -1.91 1.85 -18.78
N ASP A 199 -0.60 1.81 -18.54
CA ASP A 199 0.41 1.66 -19.60
C ASP A 199 0.35 0.27 -20.25
N ASP A 200 0.11 -0.79 -19.48
CA ASP A 200 -0.07 -2.15 -20.03
C ASP A 200 -1.30 -2.24 -20.95
N ILE A 201 -2.44 -1.66 -20.55
CA ILE A 201 -3.66 -1.64 -21.36
C ILE A 201 -3.44 -0.79 -22.63
N GLU A 202 -2.80 0.37 -22.49
CA GLU A 202 -2.51 1.27 -23.61
C GLU A 202 -1.50 0.64 -24.60
N SER A 203 -0.49 -0.06 -24.10
CA SER A 203 0.49 -0.80 -24.90
C SER A 203 -0.20 -1.90 -25.71
N LYS A 204 -1.08 -2.70 -25.07
CA LYS A 204 -1.87 -3.73 -25.76
C LYS A 204 -2.75 -3.16 -26.87
N TYR A 205 -3.36 -1.99 -26.64
CA TYR A 205 -4.12 -1.30 -27.68
C TYR A 205 -3.22 -0.89 -28.85
N THR A 206 -2.11 -0.23 -28.56
CA THR A 206 -1.17 0.31 -29.56
C THR A 206 -0.56 -0.81 -30.39
N MET A 207 -0.20 -1.95 -29.77
CA MET A 207 0.29 -3.14 -30.46
C MET A 207 -0.75 -3.73 -31.43
N ARG A 208 -2.03 -3.78 -31.03
CA ARG A 208 -3.10 -4.36 -31.86
C ARG A 208 -3.57 -3.44 -32.98
N LYS A 209 -3.68 -2.13 -32.71
CA LYS A 209 -4.25 -1.16 -33.65
C LYS A 209 -3.19 -0.38 -34.44
N LYS A 210 -1.90 -0.54 -34.12
CA LYS A 210 -0.74 0.15 -34.74
C LYS A 210 -0.92 1.67 -34.84
N LYS A 211 -1.68 2.25 -33.92
CA LYS A 211 -2.01 3.68 -33.84
C LYS A 211 -1.93 4.12 -32.38
N PRO A 212 -1.52 5.37 -32.11
CA PRO A 212 -1.51 5.91 -30.76
C PRO A 212 -2.93 5.91 -30.18
N CYS A 213 -3.02 5.66 -28.88
CA CYS A 213 -4.30 5.65 -28.16
C CYS A 213 -4.91 7.07 -28.16
N PRO A 214 -6.15 7.26 -28.68
CA PRO A 214 -6.78 8.58 -28.66
C PRO A 214 -7.07 9.03 -27.22
N LYS A 215 -6.98 10.34 -26.96
CA LYS A 215 -7.10 10.92 -25.60
C LYS A 215 -8.42 10.54 -24.89
N TRP A 216 -9.54 10.51 -25.62
CA TRP A 216 -10.83 10.07 -25.06
C TRP A 216 -10.81 8.59 -24.65
N LEU A 217 -10.18 7.71 -25.45
CA LEU A 217 -10.08 6.30 -25.11
C LEU A 217 -9.19 6.08 -23.89
N ARG A 218 -8.10 6.84 -23.77
CA ARG A 218 -7.25 6.86 -22.57
C ARG A 218 -8.04 7.28 -21.33
N ALA A 219 -8.84 8.34 -21.43
CA ALA A 219 -9.69 8.79 -20.32
C ALA A 219 -10.74 7.73 -19.94
N LEU A 220 -11.36 7.10 -20.94
CA LEU A 220 -12.32 6.02 -20.74
C LEU A 220 -11.68 4.79 -20.06
N ILE A 221 -10.50 4.35 -20.51
CA ILE A 221 -9.79 3.21 -19.90
C ILE A 221 -9.50 3.47 -18.42
N ARG A 222 -9.05 4.69 -18.08
CA ARG A 222 -8.73 5.07 -16.69
C ARG A 222 -9.98 5.15 -15.81
N ALA A 223 -11.06 5.73 -16.34
CA ALA A 223 -12.35 5.76 -15.66
C ALA A 223 -12.89 4.34 -15.43
N LEU A 224 -12.93 3.50 -16.47
CA LEU A 224 -13.39 2.11 -16.37
C LEU A 224 -12.58 1.29 -15.37
N PHE A 225 -11.26 1.46 -15.35
CA PHE A 225 -10.42 0.80 -14.36
C PHE A 225 -10.72 1.28 -12.94
N GLY A 226 -10.79 2.60 -12.71
CA GLY A 226 -11.10 3.16 -11.39
C GLY A 226 -12.46 2.73 -10.87
N PHE A 227 -13.50 2.80 -11.69
CA PHE A 227 -14.84 2.32 -11.33
C PHE A 227 -14.90 0.79 -11.18
N GLY A 228 -14.12 0.03 -11.96
CA GLY A 228 -13.96 -1.40 -11.76
C GLY A 228 -13.36 -1.74 -10.39
N CYS A 229 -12.33 -0.99 -9.97
CA CYS A 229 -11.76 -1.13 -8.62
C CYS A 229 -12.76 -0.73 -7.53
N TYR A 230 -13.58 0.31 -7.76
CA TYR A 230 -14.67 0.68 -6.84
C TYR A 230 -15.69 -0.43 -6.67
N LEU A 231 -16.17 -1.04 -7.76
CA LEU A 231 -17.12 -2.15 -7.69
C LEU A 231 -16.54 -3.32 -6.91
N MET A 232 -15.26 -3.62 -7.10
CA MET A 232 -14.57 -4.65 -6.34
C MET A 232 -14.42 -4.30 -4.85
N ALA A 233 -14.17 -3.02 -4.53
CA ALA A 233 -14.10 -2.53 -3.16
C ALA A 233 -15.44 -2.63 -2.42
N VAL A 234 -16.55 -2.34 -3.12
CA VAL A 234 -17.90 -2.47 -2.58
C VAL A 234 -18.33 -3.94 -2.48
N ALA A 235 -17.98 -4.77 -3.46
CA ALA A 235 -18.31 -6.20 -3.45
C ALA A 235 -17.52 -6.97 -2.37
N LEU A 236 -16.27 -6.57 -2.11
CA LEU A 236 -15.34 -7.23 -1.20
C LEU A 236 -14.76 -6.25 -0.16
N PRO A 237 -15.57 -5.71 0.78
CA PRO A 237 -15.10 -4.79 1.81
C PRO A 237 -14.08 -5.43 2.76
N PHE A 238 -14.05 -6.77 2.82
CA PHE A 238 -13.12 -7.56 3.62
C PHE A 238 -11.73 -7.72 3.00
N VAL A 239 -11.44 -7.10 1.84
CA VAL A 239 -10.09 -7.14 1.24
C VAL A 239 -9.01 -6.64 2.20
N SER A 240 -9.34 -5.68 3.07
CA SER A 240 -8.45 -5.23 4.15
C SER A 240 -8.07 -6.36 5.12
N LYS A 241 -9.00 -7.29 5.41
CA LYS A 241 -8.73 -8.49 6.22
C LYS A 241 -7.90 -9.54 5.48
N LEU A 242 -7.90 -9.52 4.14
CA LEU A 242 -7.09 -10.41 3.30
C LEU A 242 -5.65 -9.92 3.10
N THR A 243 -5.25 -8.79 3.67
CA THR A 243 -3.94 -8.18 3.45
C THR A 243 -2.78 -9.12 3.80
N GLY A 244 -2.88 -9.87 4.91
CA GLY A 244 -1.88 -10.87 5.29
C GLY A 244 -1.75 -11.99 4.26
N LEU A 245 -2.88 -12.49 3.75
CA LEU A 245 -2.94 -13.51 2.71
C LEU A 245 -2.34 -12.99 1.39
N LEU A 246 -2.68 -11.76 0.99
CA LEU A 246 -2.13 -11.10 -0.20
C LEU A 246 -0.61 -10.89 -0.09
N GLY A 247 -0.11 -10.65 1.12
CA GLY A 247 1.31 -10.62 1.43
C GLY A 247 1.98 -11.99 1.34
N GLY A 248 1.31 -13.04 1.81
CA GLY A 248 1.73 -14.43 1.61
C GLY A 248 1.95 -14.77 0.13
N PHE A 249 1.02 -14.38 -0.75
CA PHE A 249 1.17 -14.54 -2.21
C PHE A 249 2.21 -13.60 -2.83
N ALA A 250 2.57 -12.50 -2.17
CA ALA A 250 3.61 -11.60 -2.64
C ALA A 250 5.01 -12.19 -2.43
N LEU A 251 5.24 -12.89 -1.31
CA LEU A 251 6.56 -13.41 -0.90
C LEU A 251 7.31 -14.24 -1.97
N PRO A 252 6.67 -15.13 -2.73
CA PRO A 252 7.35 -15.86 -3.81
C PRO A 252 7.84 -14.92 -4.92
N ILE A 253 7.08 -13.87 -5.21
CA ILE A 253 7.42 -12.90 -6.25
C ILE A 253 8.47 -11.91 -5.73
N THR A 254 8.39 -11.52 -4.45
CA THR A 254 9.28 -10.52 -3.85
C THR A 254 10.66 -11.09 -3.51
N LEU A 255 10.71 -12.28 -2.91
CA LEU A 255 11.91 -12.84 -2.29
C LEU A 255 12.46 -14.00 -3.10
N ALA A 256 11.59 -14.94 -3.49
CA ALA A 256 12.04 -16.18 -4.13
C ALA A 256 12.41 -15.99 -5.61
N TYR A 257 11.58 -15.25 -6.36
CA TYR A 257 11.76 -15.07 -7.80
C TYR A 257 13.10 -14.39 -8.17
N PRO A 258 13.52 -13.26 -7.55
CA PRO A 258 14.80 -12.65 -7.87
C PRO A 258 15.99 -13.56 -7.56
N CYS A 259 15.95 -14.31 -6.45
CA CYS A 259 16.99 -15.26 -6.08
C CYS A 259 17.16 -16.39 -7.10
N PHE A 260 16.04 -17.02 -7.52
CA PHE A 260 16.07 -18.08 -8.53
C PHE A 260 16.44 -17.56 -9.93
N LEU A 261 15.94 -16.37 -10.29
CA LEU A 261 16.29 -15.71 -11.56
C LEU A 261 17.79 -15.38 -11.62
N TRP A 262 18.36 -14.88 -10.53
CA TRP A 262 19.79 -14.57 -10.43
C TRP A 262 20.65 -15.82 -10.59
N LEU A 263 20.29 -16.93 -9.92
CA LEU A 263 20.97 -18.22 -10.05
C LEU A 263 20.96 -18.72 -11.51
N LYS A 264 19.83 -18.62 -12.20
CA LYS A 264 19.69 -19.05 -13.60
C LYS A 264 20.47 -18.16 -14.57
N THR A 265 20.56 -16.86 -14.30
CA THR A 265 21.20 -15.88 -15.18
C THR A 265 22.71 -15.84 -15.00
N LYS A 266 23.20 -15.83 -13.76
CA LYS A 266 24.64 -15.68 -13.45
C LYS A 266 25.40 -17.00 -13.37
N LYS A 267 24.70 -18.14 -13.24
CA LYS A 267 25.30 -19.49 -13.16
C LYS A 267 26.56 -19.53 -12.28
N PRO A 268 26.48 -19.11 -11.00
CA PRO A 268 27.65 -19.10 -10.12
C PRO A 268 28.16 -20.52 -9.86
N LYS A 269 29.43 -20.65 -9.46
CA LYS A 269 30.03 -21.95 -9.12
C LYS A 269 29.20 -22.63 -8.02
N MET A 270 28.93 -23.93 -8.18
CA MET A 270 28.26 -24.73 -7.15
C MET A 270 28.99 -24.60 -5.82
N TYR A 271 28.22 -24.45 -4.73
CA TYR A 271 28.71 -24.22 -3.36
C TYR A 271 29.48 -22.91 -3.12
N SER A 272 29.45 -21.95 -4.06
CA SER A 272 29.88 -20.59 -3.75
C SER A 272 29.00 -19.97 -2.65
N PRO A 273 29.53 -19.09 -1.78
CA PRO A 273 28.72 -18.37 -0.79
C PRO A 273 27.50 -17.67 -1.41
N SER A 274 27.68 -17.07 -2.60
CA SER A 274 26.58 -16.43 -3.35
C SER A 274 25.53 -17.43 -3.84
N TRP A 275 25.93 -18.65 -4.20
CA TRP A 275 25.02 -19.72 -4.61
C TRP A 275 24.19 -20.22 -3.42
N LEU A 276 24.84 -20.44 -2.27
CA LEU A 276 24.17 -20.90 -1.05
C LEU A 276 23.18 -19.86 -0.51
N ILE A 277 23.58 -18.59 -0.46
CA ILE A 277 22.73 -17.48 0.00
C ILE A 277 21.47 -17.36 -0.86
N ASN A 278 21.61 -17.36 -2.20
CA ASN A 278 20.45 -17.22 -3.09
C ASN A 278 19.54 -18.46 -3.07
N TRP A 279 20.09 -19.67 -2.98
CA TRP A 279 19.28 -20.87 -2.81
C TRP A 279 18.54 -20.88 -1.46
N GLY A 280 19.23 -20.55 -0.37
CA GLY A 280 18.66 -20.50 0.97
C GLY A 280 17.57 -19.44 1.11
N LEU A 281 17.80 -18.22 0.62
CA LEU A 281 16.80 -17.16 0.59
C LEU A 281 15.60 -17.55 -0.30
N GLY A 282 15.86 -18.14 -1.47
CA GLY A 282 14.81 -18.54 -2.40
C GLY A 282 13.88 -19.62 -1.84
N THR A 283 14.44 -20.68 -1.24
CA THR A 283 13.66 -21.77 -0.64
C THR A 283 12.98 -21.33 0.66
N SER A 284 13.68 -20.55 1.50
CA SER A 284 13.10 -19.98 2.71
C SER A 284 11.92 -19.06 2.41
N GLY A 285 12.02 -18.20 1.37
CA GLY A 285 10.91 -17.36 0.94
C GLY A 285 9.70 -18.14 0.47
N MET A 286 9.91 -19.26 -0.23
CA MET A 286 8.83 -20.15 -0.64
C MET A 286 8.17 -20.84 0.57
N GLY A 287 8.97 -21.34 1.51
CA GLY A 287 8.46 -21.95 2.74
C GLY A 287 7.69 -20.95 3.60
N LEU A 288 8.23 -19.74 3.79
CA LEU A 288 7.58 -18.67 4.54
C LEU A 288 6.25 -18.26 3.89
N SER A 289 6.19 -18.19 2.55
CA SER A 289 4.95 -17.92 1.83
C SER A 289 3.85 -18.91 2.17
N VAL A 290 4.14 -20.21 2.13
CA VAL A 290 3.16 -21.26 2.47
C VAL A 290 2.70 -21.13 3.91
N ILE A 291 3.64 -20.94 4.85
CA ILE A 291 3.33 -20.79 6.28
C ILE A 291 2.44 -19.56 6.51
N VAL A 292 2.77 -18.42 5.91
CA VAL A 292 1.98 -17.17 6.03
C VAL A 292 0.59 -17.34 5.42
N ILE A 293 0.46 -18.01 4.27
CA ILE A 293 -0.85 -18.28 3.64
C ILE A 293 -1.73 -19.11 4.59
N VAL A 294 -1.19 -20.20 5.14
CA VAL A 294 -1.91 -21.06 6.09
C VAL A 294 -2.31 -20.27 7.35
N ALA A 295 -1.39 -19.47 7.89
CA ALA A 295 -1.64 -18.62 9.05
C ALA A 295 -2.74 -17.59 8.80
N SER A 296 -2.68 -16.88 7.68
CA SER A 296 -3.68 -15.89 7.31
C SER A 296 -5.05 -16.52 7.09
N ILE A 297 -5.13 -17.74 6.53
CA ILE A 297 -6.40 -18.47 6.40
C ILE A 297 -6.94 -18.84 7.79
N TYR A 298 -6.09 -19.32 8.71
CA TYR A 298 -6.51 -19.65 10.06
C TYR A 298 -7.09 -18.43 10.78
N VAL A 299 -6.35 -17.31 10.79
CA VAL A 299 -6.80 -16.05 11.42
C VAL A 299 -8.10 -15.58 10.80
N LEU A 300 -8.27 -15.73 9.49
CA LEU A 300 -9.48 -15.32 8.78
C LEU A 300 -10.71 -16.16 9.16
N ILE A 301 -10.52 -17.45 9.42
CA ILE A 301 -11.58 -18.36 9.91
C ILE A 301 -11.92 -18.03 11.37
N ASP A 302 -10.90 -17.86 12.22
CA ASP A 302 -11.07 -17.61 13.65
C ASP A 302 -11.72 -16.24 13.94
N THR A 303 -11.32 -15.19 13.21
CA THR A 303 -11.96 -13.87 13.31
C THR A 303 -13.37 -13.81 12.73
N GLY A 304 -13.87 -14.89 12.13
CA GLY A 304 -15.23 -15.01 11.61
C GLY A 304 -15.54 -13.97 10.54
N ILE A 305 -15.29 -14.27 9.26
CA ILE A 305 -15.85 -13.43 8.21
C ILE A 305 -17.37 -13.65 8.18
N HIS A 306 -18.14 -12.72 8.72
CA HIS A 306 -19.49 -12.50 8.19
C HIS A 306 -19.32 -12.02 6.75
N VAL A 307 -19.39 -12.95 5.79
CA VAL A 307 -19.20 -12.66 4.37
C VAL A 307 -20.41 -11.88 3.86
N SER A 308 -20.43 -10.59 4.15
CA SER A 308 -21.46 -9.66 3.68
C SER A 308 -21.10 -9.20 2.27
N PHE A 309 -21.39 -10.03 1.27
CA PHE A 309 -21.34 -9.58 -0.12
C PHE A 309 -22.32 -8.41 -0.29
N PHE A 310 -21.84 -7.29 -0.86
CA PHE A 310 -22.64 -6.09 -1.15
C PHE A 310 -23.17 -5.28 0.06
N ASN A 311 -22.60 -5.47 1.27
CA ASN A 311 -22.84 -4.59 2.42
C ASN A 311 -21.50 -4.11 3.02
N PRO A 312 -20.89 -3.07 2.43
CA PRO A 312 -19.60 -2.53 2.86
C PRO A 312 -19.62 -1.67 4.13
#